data_AF-A0A6M1UB68-F1
#
_entry.id   AF-A0A6M1UB68-F1
#
_cell.length_a   1.000
_cell.length_b   1.000
_cell.length_c   1.000
_cell.angle_alpha   90.00
_cell.angle_beta   90.00
_cell.angle_gamma   90.00
#
_symmetry.space_group_name_H-M   'P 1'
#
loop_
_entity.id
_entity.type
_entity.pdbx_description
1 polymer ?
#
loop_
_entity_poly.entity_id
_entity_poly.type
_entity_poly.pdbx_seq_one_letter_code
_entity_poly.pdbx_strand_id
1 'polypeptide(L)'
;MELIYPINFIGHDEWIHGGYDPGLAQGDVITRDGEVIGSWRTVGYDPNDEYSGGRFEFIPSGEDTARFTEEFASLDIRMSRGLALSNLTRTIREWYEPTFPKWPAA
;
A
#
# COMPACT_ATOMS: atom_id res chain seq x y z
N MET A 1 16.70 -5.92 4.33
CA MET A 1 15.29 -5.72 4.75
C MET A 1 14.67 -7.10 4.84
N GLU A 2 14.04 -7.45 5.95
CA GLU A 2 13.34 -8.73 6.09
C GLU A 2 11.89 -8.56 5.63
N LEU A 3 11.50 -9.23 4.54
CA LEU A 3 10.14 -9.17 3.99
C LEU A 3 9.28 -10.20 4.73
N ILE A 4 8.65 -9.77 5.82
CA ILE A 4 7.90 -10.66 6.71
C ILE A 4 6.46 -10.88 6.26
N TYR A 5 5.91 -9.96 5.46
CA TYR A 5 4.53 -10.03 4.97
C TYR A 5 4.45 -10.63 3.57
N PRO A 6 3.31 -11.26 3.18
CA PRO A 6 3.08 -11.70 1.81
C PRO A 6 3.20 -10.58 0.78
N ILE A 7 2.74 -9.38 1.13
CA ILE A 7 2.85 -8.13 0.36
C ILE A 7 3.41 -7.07 1.32
N ASN A 8 4.43 -6.34 0.90
CA ASN A 8 5.15 -5.34 1.70
C ASN A 8 5.11 -3.99 0.97
N PHE A 9 4.84 -2.91 1.71
CA PHE A 9 4.79 -1.54 1.20
C PHE A 9 6.09 -0.82 1.62
N ILE A 10 7.06 -0.78 0.71
CA ILE A 10 8.37 -0.18 0.99
C ILE A 10 8.24 1.32 1.15
N GLY A 11 8.87 1.89 2.17
CA GLY A 11 8.80 3.32 2.47
C GLY A 11 7.59 3.73 3.33
N HIS A 12 6.62 2.84 3.57
CA HIS A 12 5.44 3.18 4.37
C HIS A 12 5.77 3.53 5.82
N ASP A 13 6.68 2.77 6.45
CA ASP A 13 7.14 3.07 7.81
C ASP A 13 7.92 4.39 7.85
N GLU A 14 8.72 4.67 6.83
CA GLU A 14 9.46 5.93 6.70
C GLU A 14 8.49 7.12 6.56
N TRP A 15 7.42 6.96 5.78
CA TRP A 15 6.35 7.96 5.68
C TRP A 15 5.67 8.24 7.02
N ILE A 16 5.34 7.20 7.79
CA ILE A 16 4.76 7.36 9.15
C ILE A 16 5.75 8.07 10.07
N HIS A 17 7.01 7.64 10.09
CA HIS A 17 8.03 8.19 10.97
C HIS A 17 8.50 9.60 10.56
N GLY A 18 8.38 9.93 9.27
CA GLY A 18 8.64 11.25 8.70
C GLY A 18 7.50 12.24 8.90
N GLY A 19 6.49 11.93 9.71
CA GLY A 19 5.38 12.84 9.98
C GLY A 19 4.42 13.00 8.80
N TYR A 20 4.29 11.96 7.97
CA TYR A 20 3.47 11.95 6.76
C TYR A 20 3.93 12.94 5.68
N ASP A 21 5.24 13.14 5.54
CA ASP A 21 5.82 13.97 4.47
C ASP A 21 5.32 13.54 3.08
N PRO A 22 4.73 14.44 2.27
CA PRO A 22 4.30 14.13 0.89
C PRO A 22 5.41 13.57 -0.01
N GLY A 23 6.67 13.93 0.22
CA GLY A 23 7.82 13.39 -0.52
C GLY A 23 8.07 11.90 -0.23
N LEU A 24 7.61 11.41 0.92
CA LEU A 24 7.73 10.02 1.37
C LEU A 24 6.44 9.21 1.13
N ALA A 25 5.36 9.83 0.63
CA ALA A 25 4.05 9.24 0.48
C ALA A 25 3.92 8.27 -0.71
N GLN A 26 4.97 7.50 -0.99
CA GLN A 26 5.05 6.57 -2.11
C GLN A 26 6.17 5.54 -1.91
N GLY A 27 6.09 4.43 -2.64
CA GLY A 27 7.16 3.45 -2.71
C GLY A 27 6.77 2.17 -3.45
N ASP A 28 7.61 1.15 -3.36
CA ASP A 28 7.38 -0.13 -4.04
C ASP A 28 6.45 -1.05 -3.24
N VAL A 29 5.68 -1.86 -3.97
CA VAL A 29 4.93 -2.99 -3.41
C VAL A 29 5.65 -4.28 -3.80
N ILE A 30 6.16 -4.99 -2.81
CA ILE A 30 7.04 -6.15 -3.00
C ILE A 30 6.45 -7.39 -2.34
N THR A 31 6.48 -8.53 -3.04
CA THR A 31 6.11 -9.82 -2.47
C THR A 31 7.11 -10.28 -1.42
N ARG A 32 6.75 -11.29 -0.63
CA ARG A 32 7.69 -11.95 0.31
C ARG A 32 8.95 -12.48 -0.39
N ASP A 33 8.83 -12.88 -1.65
CA ASP A 33 9.92 -13.46 -2.45
C ASP A 33 10.82 -12.39 -3.09
N GLY A 34 10.53 -11.10 -2.87
CA GLY A 34 11.32 -9.99 -3.39
C GLY A 34 10.90 -9.50 -4.77
N GLU A 35 9.76 -9.95 -5.30
CA GLU A 35 9.24 -9.49 -6.59
C GLU A 35 8.52 -8.15 -6.44
N VAL A 36 8.90 -7.15 -7.25
CA VAL A 36 8.22 -5.85 -7.32
C VAL A 36 6.99 -5.97 -8.23
N ILE A 37 5.81 -5.90 -7.64
CA ILE A 37 4.53 -6.09 -8.35
C ILE A 37 3.81 -4.79 -8.68
N GLY A 38 4.33 -3.66 -8.17
CA GLY A 38 3.86 -2.33 -8.49
C GLY A 38 4.39 -1.31 -7.49
N SER A 39 3.76 -0.14 -7.49
CA SER A 39 4.02 0.94 -6.54
C SER A 39 2.76 1.31 -5.79
N TRP A 40 2.95 1.86 -4.59
CA TRP A 40 1.90 2.48 -3.81
C TRP A 40 2.17 3.98 -3.68
N ARG A 41 1.10 4.75 -3.48
CA ARG A 41 1.20 6.15 -3.05
C ARG A 41 -0.01 6.56 -2.22
N THR A 42 0.13 7.64 -1.47
CA THR A 42 -0.98 8.29 -0.78
C THR A 42 -1.27 9.64 -1.43
N VAL A 43 -2.54 9.90 -1.73
CA VAL A 43 -2.99 11.16 -2.34
C VAL A 43 -4.15 11.77 -1.57
N GLY A 44 -4.40 13.07 -1.79
CA GLY A 44 -5.58 13.76 -1.28
C GLY A 44 -5.59 13.99 0.24
N TYR A 45 -4.42 13.92 0.89
CA TYR A 45 -4.24 14.27 2.29
C TYR A 45 -3.43 15.56 2.42
N ASP A 46 -3.72 16.35 3.45
CA ASP A 46 -2.94 17.51 3.86
C ASP A 46 -2.03 17.12 5.03
N PRO A 47 -0.69 17.18 4.89
CA PRO A 47 0.24 16.84 5.96
C PRO A 47 0.19 17.81 7.16
N ASN A 48 -0.36 19.02 6.98
CA ASN A 48 -0.49 20.03 8.05
C ASN A 48 -1.83 19.94 8.77
N ASP A 49 -2.79 19.20 8.21
CA ASP A 49 -4.07 18.94 8.85
C ASP A 49 -4.07 17.52 9.39
N GLU A 50 -3.91 17.42 10.71
CA GLU A 50 -3.92 16.14 11.40
C GLU A 50 -5.22 15.37 11.18
N TYR A 51 -6.31 16.06 10.81
CA TYR A 51 -7.64 15.53 10.51
C TYR A 51 -7.84 15.21 9.03
N SER A 52 -6.84 15.39 8.18
CA SER A 52 -7.00 15.16 6.76
C SER A 52 -7.19 13.66 6.46
N GLY A 53 -8.27 13.38 5.71
CA GLY A 53 -8.47 12.08 5.07
C GLY A 53 -7.50 11.91 3.90
N GLY A 54 -7.72 10.88 3.10
CA GLY A 54 -6.92 10.64 1.91
C GLY A 54 -7.21 9.28 1.31
N ARG A 55 -6.39 8.89 0.35
CA ARG A 55 -6.54 7.60 -0.32
C ARG A 55 -5.19 6.98 -0.61
N PHE A 56 -5.08 5.69 -0.31
CA PHE A 56 -4.00 4.87 -0.83
C PHE A 56 -4.33 4.45 -2.25
N GLU A 57 -3.34 4.48 -3.12
CA GLU A 57 -3.42 4.01 -4.50
C GLU A 57 -2.37 2.95 -4.74
N PHE A 58 -2.74 1.90 -5.45
CA PHE A 58 -1.84 0.88 -5.97
C PHE A 58 -1.80 0.93 -7.50
N ILE A 59 -0.60 1.00 -8.05
CA ILE A 59 -0.32 1.06 -9.48
C ILE A 59 0.52 -0.18 -9.83
N PRO A 60 -0.02 -1.16 -10.58
CA PRO A 60 0.72 -2.35 -10.98
C PRO A 60 1.98 -2.01 -11.79
N SER A 61 3.01 -2.85 -11.69
CA SER A 61 4.22 -2.71 -12.52
C SER A 61 3.85 -2.73 -14.01
N GLY A 62 4.24 -1.69 -14.75
CA GLY A 62 3.93 -1.54 -16.18
C GLY A 62 2.59 -0.88 -16.48
N GLU A 63 1.85 -0.41 -15.48
CA GLU A 63 0.65 0.41 -15.63
C GLU A 63 0.91 1.85 -15.15
N ASP A 64 0.23 2.82 -15.75
CA ASP A 64 0.37 4.25 -15.40
C ASP A 64 -0.77 4.76 -14.49
N THR A 65 -1.79 3.92 -14.28
CA THR A 65 -3.01 4.29 -13.55
C THR A 65 -3.21 3.41 -12.33
N ALA A 66 -3.80 3.99 -11.28
CA ALA A 66 -4.16 3.24 -10.09
C ALA A 66 -5.19 2.15 -10.44
N ARG A 67 -4.85 0.89 -10.15
CA ARG A 67 -5.76 -0.25 -10.30
C ARG A 67 -6.67 -0.39 -9.08
N PHE A 68 -6.12 -0.18 -7.88
CA PHE A 68 -6.88 -0.25 -6.63
C PHE A 68 -6.67 1.02 -5.82
N THR A 69 -7.73 1.44 -5.13
CA THR A 69 -7.71 2.62 -4.29
C THR A 69 -8.52 2.40 -3.03
N GLU A 70 -8.02 2.81 -1.87
CA GLU A 70 -8.70 2.67 -0.58
C GLU A 70 -8.67 3.98 0.22
N GLU A 71 -9.85 4.50 0.52
CA GLU A 71 -10.04 5.76 1.23
C GLU A 71 -9.91 5.60 2.74
N PHE A 72 -9.32 6.58 3.40
CA PHE A 72 -9.33 6.70 4.85
C PHE A 72 -9.88 8.08 5.26
N ALA A 73 -10.65 8.07 6.34
CA ALA A 73 -11.39 9.22 6.84
C ALA A 73 -10.65 9.92 7.98
N SER A 74 -11.09 11.15 8.22
CA SER A 74 -10.66 12.07 9.29
C SER A 74 -10.95 11.60 10.73
N LEU A 75 -11.92 10.70 10.91
CA LEU A 75 -12.30 10.23 12.24
C LEU A 75 -11.47 9.00 12.61
N ASP A 76 -10.74 9.10 13.72
CA ASP A 76 -9.88 8.04 14.28
C ASP A 76 -8.80 7.54 13.30
N ILE A 77 -7.99 8.49 12.85
CA ILE A 77 -7.18 8.43 11.63
C ILE A 77 -6.16 7.30 11.60
N ARG A 78 -5.57 6.94 12.76
CA ARG A 78 -4.65 5.80 12.81
C ARG A 78 -5.39 4.49 12.54
N MET A 79 -6.60 4.33 13.08
CA MET A 79 -7.43 3.17 12.82
C MET A 79 -7.98 3.18 11.39
N SER A 80 -8.42 4.33 10.89
CA SER A 80 -8.93 4.44 9.52
C SER A 80 -7.84 4.18 8.47
N ARG A 81 -6.64 4.76 8.62
CA ARG A 81 -5.48 4.49 7.75
C ARG A 81 -5.05 3.03 7.82
N GLY A 82 -4.97 2.46 9.02
CA GLY A 82 -4.62 1.05 9.21
C GLY A 82 -5.62 0.11 8.54
N LEU A 83 -6.92 0.40 8.63
CA LEU A 83 -7.97 -0.36 7.96
C LEU A 83 -7.89 -0.24 6.44
N ALA A 84 -7.74 0.98 5.91
CA ALA A 84 -7.60 1.22 4.47
C ALA A 84 -6.38 0.49 3.89
N LEU A 85 -5.24 0.56 4.56
CA LEU A 85 -4.03 -0.17 4.15
C LEU A 85 -4.23 -1.69 4.22
N SER A 86 -4.91 -2.19 5.26
CA SER A 86 -5.21 -3.61 5.40
C SER A 86 -6.14 -4.11 4.29
N ASN A 87 -7.16 -3.34 3.94
CA ASN A 87 -8.06 -3.62 2.82
C ASN A 87 -7.29 -3.61 1.50
N LEU A 88 -6.47 -2.58 1.26
CA LEU A 88 -5.68 -2.48 0.04
C LEU A 88 -4.72 -3.67 -0.10
N THR A 89 -4.02 -4.02 0.98
CA THR A 89 -3.11 -5.17 1.03
C THR A 89 -3.83 -6.47 0.69
N ARG A 90 -5.03 -6.67 1.27
CA ARG A 90 -5.86 -7.84 0.96
C ARG A 90 -6.27 -7.86 -0.53
N THR A 91 -6.75 -6.74 -1.06
CA THR A 91 -7.17 -6.63 -2.46
C THR A 91 -6.01 -6.88 -3.43
N ILE A 92 -4.82 -6.32 -3.17
CA ILE A 92 -3.61 -6.58 -3.96
C ILE A 92 -3.24 -8.06 -3.90
N ARG A 93 -3.26 -8.66 -2.70
CA ARG A 93 -2.92 -10.07 -2.53
C ARG A 93 -3.91 -10.97 -3.27
N GLU A 94 -5.20 -10.72 -3.14
CA GLU A 94 -6.27 -11.44 -3.84
C GLU A 94 -6.22 -11.21 -5.34
N TRP A 95 -5.66 -10.11 -5.83
CA TRP A 95 -5.42 -9.91 -7.26
C TRP A 95 -4.16 -10.65 -7.75
N TYR A 96 -3.08 -10.62 -6.96
CA TYR A 96 -1.80 -11.18 -7.35
C TYR A 96 -1.75 -12.72 -7.23
N GLU A 97 -2.23 -13.28 -6.11
CA GLU A 97 -2.14 -14.73 -5.83
C GLU A 97 -2.95 -15.65 -6.78
N PRO A 98 -4.17 -15.32 -7.27
CA PRO A 98 -4.87 -16.20 -8.21
C PRO A 98 -4.23 -16.23 -9.61
N THR A 99 -3.34 -15.28 -9.91
CA THR A 99 -2.60 -15.25 -11.19
C THR A 99 -1.44 -16.26 -11.21
N PHE A 100 -1.03 -16.79 -10.05
CA PHE A 100 0.03 -17.77 -9.92
C PHE A 100 -0.46 -18.97 -9.11
N PRO A 101 -0.85 -20.10 -9.74
CA PRO A 101 -1.09 -21.32 -8.99
C PRO A 101 0.22 -21.70 -8.27
N LYS A 102 0.27 -21.49 -6.95
CA LYS A 102 1.31 -22.04 -6.09
C LYS A 102 1.11 -23.55 -6.07
N TRP A 103 1.82 -24.25 -6.94
CA TRP A 103 1.82 -25.69 -7.02
C TRP A 103 3.25 -26.17 -7.17
N PRO A 104 3.67 -27.18 -6.42
CA PRO A 104 4.32 -28.31 -7.03
C PRO A 104 3.27 -29.40 -7.24
N ALA A 105 3.31 -29.99 -8.43
CA ALA A 105 2.58 -31.21 -8.70
C ALA A 105 3.17 -32.33 -7.88
N ALA A 106 2.36 -32.82 -6.96
CA ALA A 106 2.49 -34.11 -6.32
C ALA A 106 1.14 -34.81 -6.42
#